data_AF-A0A397FPM0-F1
#
_entry.id   AF-A0A397FPM0-F1
#
_cell.length_a   1.000
_cell.length_b   1.000
_cell.length_c   1.000
_cell.angle_alpha   90.00
_cell.angle_beta   90.00
_cell.angle_gamma   90.00
#
_symmetry.space_group_name_H-M   'P 1'
#
loop_
_entity.id
_entity.type
_entity.pdbx_description
1 polymer ?
#
loop_
_entity_poly.entity_id
_entity_poly.type
_entity_poly.pdbx_seq_one_letter_code
_entity_poly.pdbx_strand_id
1 'polypeptide(L)'
;VLPQELLMPFDYKELELILCGFSEIDVGDWKRSTIVSKSLEDVVGWFWDVVEFDMTPSDRAKLLQFTTGSSRVPLQGFKGLTSYDGRLCPFTLQAIPYSKGAFPKVHSCFNRIDLPTYPSRELLREGLFVLVNMEVSEFTIA
;
A
#
# COMPACT_ATOMS: atom_id res chain seq x y z
N VAL A 1 -24.79 19.28 11.35
CA VAL A 1 -24.32 19.03 12.74
C VAL A 1 -24.90 17.70 13.17
N LEU A 2 -24.08 16.78 13.71
CA LEU A 2 -24.50 15.46 14.20
C LEU A 2 -24.43 15.44 15.75
N PRO A 3 -25.44 14.88 16.45
CA PRO A 3 -25.39 14.64 17.90
C PRO A 3 -24.18 13.79 18.32
N GLN A 4 -23.51 14.16 19.42
CA GLN A 4 -22.30 13.46 19.91
C GLN A 4 -22.59 12.00 20.29
N GLU A 5 -23.80 11.73 20.77
CA GLU A 5 -24.26 10.41 21.20
C GLU A 5 -24.25 9.39 20.05
N LEU A 6 -24.40 9.86 18.80
CA LEU A 6 -24.34 9.02 17.60
C LEU A 6 -22.90 8.70 17.16
N LEU A 7 -21.90 9.42 17.68
CA LEU A 7 -20.49 9.24 17.31
C LEU A 7 -19.70 8.41 18.33
N MET A 8 -20.15 8.38 19.59
CA MET A 8 -19.50 7.62 20.67
C MET A 8 -19.35 6.10 20.44
N PRO A 9 -20.22 5.40 19.67
CA PRO A 9 -20.05 3.96 19.43
C PRO A 9 -18.87 3.62 18.51
N PHE A 10 -18.38 4.58 17.73
CA PHE A 10 -17.37 4.33 16.70
C PHE A 10 -15.98 4.64 17.21
N ASP A 11 -15.01 3.78 16.89
CA ASP A 11 -13.62 4.15 17.01
C ASP A 11 -13.22 5.21 15.97
N TYR A 12 -12.00 5.76 16.06
CA TYR A 12 -11.58 6.81 15.15
C TYR A 12 -11.53 6.36 13.68
N LYS A 13 -11.26 5.07 13.41
CA LYS A 13 -11.20 4.49 12.06
C LYS A 13 -12.59 4.26 11.50
N GLU A 14 -13.53 3.78 12.31
CA GLU A 14 -14.92 3.60 11.94
C GLU A 14 -15.60 4.94 11.68
N LEU A 15 -15.33 5.95 12.52
CA LEU A 15 -15.84 7.30 12.33
C LEU A 15 -15.26 7.93 11.06
N GLU A 16 -13.97 7.76 10.82
CA GLU A 16 -13.30 8.19 9.60
C GLU A 16 -13.93 7.55 8.35
N LEU A 17 -14.23 6.25 8.41
CA LEU A 17 -14.88 5.50 7.34
C LEU A 17 -16.30 6.02 7.06
N ILE A 18 -17.09 6.31 8.11
CA ILE A 18 -18.45 6.83 7.96
C ILE A 18 -18.47 8.23 7.36
N LEU A 19 -17.51 9.08 7.77
CA LEU A 19 -17.45 10.48 7.32
C LEU A 19 -16.88 10.63 5.91
N CYS A 20 -15.87 9.83 5.54
CA CYS A 20 -15.16 9.95 4.27
C CYS A 20 -15.57 8.89 3.23
N GLY A 21 -16.27 7.83 3.63
CA GLY A 21 -16.58 6.68 2.78
C GLY A 21 -15.33 5.86 2.41
N PHE A 22 -15.53 4.86 1.56
CA PHE A 22 -14.43 4.20 0.87
C PHE A 22 -14.00 5.09 -0.31
N SER A 23 -12.84 5.74 -0.24
CA SER A 23 -12.19 6.16 -1.49
C SER A 23 -11.61 4.90 -2.13
N GLU A 24 -12.29 4.34 -3.12
CA GLU A 24 -11.73 3.22 -3.87
C GLU A 24 -10.39 3.64 -4.48
N ILE A 25 -9.34 2.88 -4.18
CA ILE A 25 -8.01 3.11 -4.73
C ILE A 25 -8.04 2.75 -6.22
N ASP A 26 -7.83 3.75 -7.07
CA ASP A 26 -7.63 3.55 -8.51
C ASP A 26 -6.26 2.89 -8.74
N VAL A 27 -6.28 1.56 -8.92
CA VAL A 27 -5.08 0.75 -9.20
C VAL A 27 -4.44 1.14 -10.53
N GLY A 28 -5.23 1.59 -11.50
CA GLY A 28 -4.73 2.06 -12.78
C GLY A 28 -3.91 3.34 -12.65
N ASP A 29 -4.38 4.31 -11.85
CA ASP A 29 -3.61 5.52 -11.53
C ASP A 29 -2.35 5.21 -10.75
N TRP A 30 -2.45 4.30 -9.77
CA TRP A 30 -1.29 3.82 -9.01
C TRP A 30 -0.22 3.25 -9.94
N LYS A 31 -0.62 2.33 -10.83
CA LYS A 31 0.26 1.68 -11.80
C LYS A 31 0.94 2.67 -12.73
N ARG A 32 0.20 3.63 -13.29
CA ARG A 32 0.75 4.66 -14.19
C ARG A 32 1.71 5.62 -13.49
N SER A 33 1.52 5.86 -12.20
CA SER A 33 2.32 6.79 -11.40
C SER A 33 3.49 6.12 -10.66
N THR A 34 3.72 4.83 -10.88
CA THR A 34 4.76 4.05 -10.20
C THR A 34 6.07 4.03 -10.98
N ILE A 35 7.18 4.26 -10.27
CA ILE A 35 8.53 4.05 -10.80
C ILE A 35 8.92 2.58 -10.57
N VAL A 36 9.37 1.90 -11.62
CA VAL A 36 9.72 0.47 -11.57
C VAL A 36 11.18 0.29 -11.97
N SER A 37 11.91 -0.49 -11.17
CA SER A 37 13.25 -0.96 -11.56
C SER A 37 13.20 -1.82 -12.81
N LYS A 38 14.10 -1.59 -13.78
CA LYS A 38 14.18 -2.37 -15.03
C LYS A 38 14.24 -3.89 -14.81
N SER A 39 14.92 -4.32 -13.74
CA SER A 39 15.03 -5.75 -13.39
C SER A 39 13.71 -6.40 -12.92
N LEU A 40 12.61 -5.66 -12.83
CA LEU A 40 11.28 -6.18 -12.50
C LEU A 40 10.35 -6.25 -13.72
N GLU A 41 10.80 -5.96 -14.95
CA GLU A 41 9.93 -5.95 -16.15
C GLU A 41 9.08 -7.22 -16.31
N ASP A 42 9.65 -8.39 -16.00
CA ASP A 42 8.94 -9.69 -16.10
C ASP A 42 8.04 -10.01 -14.88
N VAL A 43 8.27 -9.34 -13.74
CA VAL A 43 7.62 -9.65 -12.44
C VAL A 43 6.58 -8.58 -12.06
N VAL A 44 6.72 -7.36 -12.57
CA VAL A 44 5.85 -6.22 -12.23
C VAL A 44 4.40 -6.45 -12.69
N GLY A 45 4.20 -7.21 -13.77
CA GLY A 45 2.88 -7.63 -14.20
C GLY A 45 2.15 -8.40 -13.09
N TRP A 46 2.82 -9.39 -12.50
CA TRP A 46 2.28 -10.18 -11.40
C TRP A 46 1.99 -9.35 -10.15
N PHE A 47 2.83 -8.36 -9.84
CA PHE A 47 2.55 -7.43 -8.74
C PHE A 47 1.22 -6.74 -8.95
N TRP A 48 0.99 -6.14 -10.12
CA TRP A 48 -0.25 -5.43 -10.40
C TRP A 48 -1.44 -6.37 -10.52
N ASP A 49 -1.28 -7.56 -11.09
CA ASP A 49 -2.35 -8.56 -11.15
C ASP A 49 -2.81 -8.97 -9.75
N VAL A 50 -1.88 -9.13 -8.80
CA VAL A 50 -2.21 -9.43 -7.42
C VAL A 50 -2.93 -8.24 -6.75
N VAL A 51 -2.44 -7.02 -6.94
CA VAL A 51 -3.07 -5.82 -6.35
C VAL A 51 -4.47 -5.56 -6.95
N GLU A 52 -4.67 -5.83 -8.23
CA GLU A 52 -5.93 -5.55 -8.94
C GLU A 52 -6.98 -6.63 -8.72
N PHE A 53 -6.60 -7.90 -8.88
CA PHE A 53 -7.56 -9.02 -8.96
C PHE A 53 -7.60 -9.91 -7.71
N ASP A 54 -6.50 -9.97 -6.95
CA ASP A 54 -6.41 -10.86 -5.80
C ASP A 54 -6.67 -10.15 -4.46
N MET A 55 -6.43 -8.84 -4.38
CA MET A 55 -6.58 -8.04 -3.16
C MET A 55 -7.96 -7.40 -3.04
N THR A 56 -8.54 -7.47 -1.84
CA THR A 56 -9.76 -6.72 -1.52
C THR A 56 -9.46 -5.22 -1.39
N PRO A 57 -10.48 -4.34 -1.39
CA PRO A 57 -10.28 -2.91 -1.11
C PRO A 57 -9.54 -2.66 0.23
N SER A 58 -9.81 -3.48 1.25
CA SER A 58 -9.14 -3.40 2.55
C SER A 58 -7.65 -3.77 2.44
N ASP A 59 -7.32 -4.82 1.70
CA ASP A 59 -5.92 -5.23 1.49
C ASP A 59 -5.13 -4.17 0.73
N ARG A 60 -5.75 -3.54 -0.29
CA ARG A 60 -5.14 -2.42 -1.03
C ARG A 60 -4.88 -1.23 -0.12
N ALA A 61 -5.83 -0.87 0.74
CA ALA A 61 -5.66 0.21 1.70
C ALA A 61 -4.53 -0.07 2.70
N LYS A 62 -4.42 -1.31 3.18
CA LYS A 62 -3.31 -1.73 4.05
C LYS A 62 -1.98 -1.67 3.32
N LEU A 63 -1.89 -2.18 2.10
CA LEU A 63 -0.66 -2.11 1.30
C LEU A 63 -0.23 -0.66 1.10
N LEU A 64 -1.16 0.24 0.77
CA LEU A 64 -0.89 1.67 0.63
C LEU A 64 -0.39 2.27 1.95
N GLN A 65 -1.05 1.96 3.07
CA GLN A 65 -0.66 2.40 4.42
C GLN A 65 0.74 1.94 4.80
N PHE A 66 1.09 0.67 4.57
CA PHE A 66 2.43 0.14 4.87
C PHE A 66 3.52 0.78 4.03
N THR A 67 3.19 1.15 2.79
CA THR A 67 4.18 1.63 1.83
C THR A 67 4.31 3.13 1.79
N THR A 68 3.30 3.89 2.24
CA THR A 68 3.30 5.36 2.17
C THR A 68 3.06 6.03 3.53
N GLY A 69 2.71 5.27 4.56
CA GLY A 69 2.28 5.83 5.85
C GLY A 69 0.88 6.44 5.83
N SER A 70 0.15 6.34 4.72
CA SER A 70 -1.22 6.81 4.55
C SER A 70 -2.08 5.76 3.86
N SER A 71 -3.31 5.57 4.32
CA SER A 71 -4.31 4.71 3.66
C SER A 71 -5.05 5.43 2.55
N ARG A 72 -4.76 6.72 2.34
CA ARG A 72 -5.45 7.60 1.39
C ARG A 72 -4.52 8.09 0.29
N VAL A 73 -5.09 8.22 -0.91
CA VAL A 73 -4.44 8.81 -2.08
C VAL A 73 -4.56 10.35 -2.00
N PRO A 74 -3.50 11.11 -2.32
CA PRO A 74 -3.58 12.57 -2.42
C PRO A 74 -4.68 13.03 -3.40
N LEU A 75 -5.19 14.24 -3.21
CA LEU A 75 -6.22 14.83 -4.10
C LEU A 75 -5.78 14.87 -5.57
N GLN A 76 -4.47 14.99 -5.81
CA GLN A 76 -3.87 15.00 -7.13
C GLN A 76 -3.63 13.59 -7.72
N GLY A 77 -4.06 12.52 -7.04
CA GLY A 77 -3.77 11.13 -7.40
C GLY A 77 -2.39 10.67 -6.94
N PHE A 78 -1.95 9.51 -7.43
CA PHE A 78 -0.67 8.91 -7.04
C PHE A 78 0.57 9.72 -7.47
N LYS A 79 0.45 10.53 -8.53
CA LYS A 79 1.48 11.50 -8.93
C LYS A 79 1.76 12.58 -7.88
N GLY A 80 0.81 12.78 -6.95
CA GLY A 80 0.91 13.75 -5.86
C GLY A 80 1.53 13.18 -4.59
N LEU A 81 2.00 11.92 -4.59
CA LEU A 81 2.63 11.33 -3.42
C LEU A 81 3.88 12.14 -3.02
N THR A 82 4.03 12.36 -1.72
CA THR A 82 5.15 13.07 -1.12
C THR A 82 5.86 12.21 -0.09
N SER A 83 7.12 12.53 0.18
CA SER A 83 7.85 12.01 1.34
C SER A 83 7.47 12.80 2.62
N TYR A 84 8.07 12.45 3.75
CA TYR A 84 7.87 13.10 5.04
C TYR A 84 8.26 14.59 5.04
N ASP A 85 9.15 15.00 4.12
CA ASP A 85 9.61 16.38 3.96
C ASP A 85 8.71 17.22 3.02
N GLY A 86 7.61 16.65 2.55
CA GLY A 86 6.66 17.30 1.64
C GLY A 86 7.11 17.39 0.18
N ARG A 87 8.27 16.84 -0.17
CA ARG A 87 8.72 16.77 -1.58
C ARG A 87 8.03 15.63 -2.30
N LEU A 88 7.77 15.83 -3.59
CA LEU A 88 7.22 14.78 -4.47
C LEU A 88 8.12 13.54 -4.44
N CYS A 89 7.50 12.42 -4.10
CA CYS A 89 8.16 11.12 -3.96
C CYS A 89 7.20 10.07 -4.52
N PRO A 90 7.34 9.70 -5.81
CA PRO A 90 6.48 8.70 -6.42
C PRO A 90 6.61 7.34 -5.75
N PHE A 91 5.53 6.56 -5.81
CA PHE A 91 5.58 5.17 -5.40
C PHE A 91 6.60 4.41 -6.25
N THR A 92 7.44 3.59 -5.62
CA THR A 92 8.59 2.95 -6.28
C THR A 92 8.66 1.45 -5.98
N LEU A 93 8.81 0.65 -7.03
CA LEU A 93 9.15 -0.78 -6.94
C LEU A 93 10.63 -0.98 -7.25
N GLN A 94 11.40 -1.34 -6.22
CA GLN A 94 12.83 -1.57 -6.31
C GLN A 94 13.13 -3.07 -6.38
N ALA A 95 13.87 -3.52 -7.39
CA ALA A 95 14.26 -4.91 -7.49
C ALA A 95 15.30 -5.27 -6.40
N ILE A 96 15.12 -6.42 -5.75
CA ILE A 96 16.17 -7.07 -4.94
C ILE A 96 16.35 -8.54 -5.34
N PRO A 97 17.55 -9.12 -5.17
CA PRO A 97 17.76 -10.53 -5.46
C PRO A 97 16.84 -11.43 -4.62
N TYR A 98 16.20 -12.39 -5.27
CA TYR A 98 15.42 -13.39 -4.57
C TYR A 98 16.31 -14.40 -3.84
N SER A 99 15.97 -14.67 -2.58
CA SER A 99 16.44 -15.83 -1.82
C SER A 99 15.25 -16.57 -1.25
N LYS A 100 15.39 -17.89 -1.01
CA LYS A 100 14.27 -18.72 -0.53
C LYS A 100 13.73 -18.17 0.80
N GLY A 101 12.45 -17.85 0.83
CA GLY A 101 11.79 -17.26 2.00
C GLY A 101 11.98 -15.74 2.14
N ALA A 102 12.52 -15.05 1.13
CA ALA A 102 12.57 -13.59 1.13
C ALA A 102 11.16 -12.99 1.04
N PHE A 103 10.87 -12.03 1.90
CA PHE A 103 9.66 -11.21 1.87
C PHE A 103 9.98 -9.81 1.32
N PRO A 104 8.99 -9.11 0.73
CA PRO A 104 9.20 -7.73 0.31
C PRO A 104 9.43 -6.84 1.53
N LYS A 105 10.22 -5.78 1.36
CA LYS A 105 10.51 -4.80 2.42
C LYS A 105 9.93 -3.45 2.05
N VAL A 106 9.25 -2.81 2.98
CA VAL A 106 8.61 -1.51 2.76
C VAL A 106 9.42 -0.39 3.40
N HIS A 107 9.52 0.74 2.71
CA HIS A 107 10.17 1.95 3.20
C HIS A 107 9.18 3.11 3.05
N SER A 108 8.35 3.31 4.07
CA SER A 108 7.24 4.27 4.03
C SER A 108 7.70 5.71 3.79
N CYS A 109 8.84 6.11 4.35
CA CYS A 109 9.42 7.44 4.13
C CYS A 109 9.72 7.73 2.64
N PHE A 110 9.84 6.70 1.80
CA PHE A 110 10.21 6.84 0.39
C PHE A 110 9.17 6.25 -0.57
N ASN A 111 7.96 5.93 -0.08
CA ASN A 111 6.90 5.32 -0.89
C ASN A 111 7.39 4.07 -1.66
N ARG A 112 8.28 3.25 -1.05
CA ARG A 112 9.03 2.22 -1.78
C ARG A 112 8.78 0.81 -1.25
N ILE A 113 8.63 -0.15 -2.16
CA ILE A 113 8.76 -1.59 -1.89
C ILE A 113 10.04 -2.11 -2.53
N ASP A 114 10.90 -2.72 -1.74
CA ASP A 114 11.96 -3.58 -2.25
C ASP A 114 11.36 -4.97 -2.50
N LEU A 115 11.15 -5.29 -3.78
CA LEU A 115 10.46 -6.48 -4.25
C LEU A 115 11.49 -7.53 -4.73
N PRO A 116 11.53 -8.72 -4.08
CA PRO A 116 12.30 -9.84 -4.60
C PRO A 116 11.87 -10.19 -6.02
N THR A 117 12.84 -10.52 -6.89
CA THR A 117 12.58 -11.07 -8.22
C THR A 117 12.09 -12.51 -8.11
N TYR A 118 10.85 -12.69 -7.63
CA TYR A 118 10.26 -13.99 -7.36
C TYR A 118 10.22 -14.86 -8.62
N PRO A 119 10.44 -16.18 -8.50
CA PRO A 119 10.44 -17.08 -9.65
C PRO A 119 9.03 -17.50 -10.09
N SER A 120 7.98 -17.17 -9.32
CA SER A 120 6.59 -17.42 -9.69
C SER A 120 5.64 -16.35 -9.14
N ARG A 121 4.48 -16.19 -9.78
CA ARG A 121 3.39 -15.30 -9.32
C ARG A 121 2.89 -15.70 -7.94
N GLU A 122 2.82 -17.00 -7.65
CA GLU A 122 2.33 -17.55 -6.39
C GLU A 122 3.22 -17.11 -5.21
N LEU A 123 4.54 -17.19 -5.36
CA LEU A 123 5.47 -16.75 -4.31
C LEU A 123 5.41 -15.23 -4.09
N LEU A 124 5.25 -14.46 -5.17
CA LEU A 124 5.03 -13.01 -5.07
C LEU A 124 3.74 -12.71 -4.31
N ARG A 125 2.65 -13.38 -4.67
CA ARG A 125 1.34 -13.25 -4.00
C ARG A 125 1.49 -13.56 -2.52
N GLU A 126 2.07 -14.71 -2.16
CA GLU A 126 2.32 -15.07 -0.76
C GLU A 126 3.11 -13.99 -0.03
N GLY A 127 4.18 -13.48 -0.63
CA GLY A 127 4.99 -12.40 -0.06
C GLY A 127 4.21 -11.09 0.18
N LEU A 128 3.35 -10.70 -0.75
CA LEU A 128 2.48 -9.52 -0.59
C LEU A 128 1.39 -9.74 0.47
N PHE A 129 0.80 -10.94 0.52
CA PHE A 129 -0.23 -11.25 1.51
C PHE A 129 0.33 -11.33 2.92
N VAL A 130 1.60 -11.70 3.10
CA VAL A 130 2.29 -11.58 4.38
C VAL A 130 2.31 -10.11 4.84
N LEU A 131 2.60 -9.15 3.96
CA LEU A 131 2.58 -7.73 4.32
C LEU A 131 1.18 -7.24 4.74
N VAL A 132 0.13 -7.55 3.98
CA VAL A 132 -1.21 -7.02 4.26
C VAL A 132 -1.95 -7.77 5.37
N ASN A 133 -1.51 -8.99 5.71
CA ASN A 133 -2.03 -9.78 6.83
C ASN A 133 -1.26 -9.59 8.13
N MET A 134 -0.08 -8.95 8.10
CA MET A 134 0.57 -8.51 9.33
C MET A 134 -0.38 -7.54 10.03
N GLU A 135 -0.82 -7.93 11.24
CA GLU A 135 -1.46 -6.98 12.13
C GLU A 135 -0.47 -5.85 12.38
N VAL A 136 -0.89 -4.61 12.10
CA VAL A 136 -0.19 -3.45 12.60
C VAL A 136 -0.34 -3.54 14.12
N SER A 137 0.60 -4.20 14.80
CA SER A 137 0.70 -4.09 16.24
C SER A 137 0.75 -2.60 16.52
N GLU A 138 -0.28 -2.12 17.19
CA GLU A 138 -0.46 -0.72 17.53
C GLU A 138 0.86 -0.22 18.09
N PHE A 139 1.47 0.75 17.41
CA PHE A 139 2.48 1.59 18.02
C PHE A 139 1.76 2.44 19.07
N THR A 140 1.45 1.82 20.20
CA THR A 140 1.15 2.52 21.44
C THR A 140 2.47 3.16 21.84
N ILE A 141 2.64 4.42 21.46
CA ILE A 141 3.67 5.27 22.04
C ILE A 141 3.29 5.38 23.52
N ALA A 142 4.11 4.74 24.37
CA ALA A 142 4.08 4.89 25.81
C ALA A 142 4.47 6.31 26.24
#